data_AF-A0A7V8YT26-F1
#
_entry.id   AF-A0A7V8YT26-F1
#
_cell.length_a   1.000
_cell.length_b   1.000
_cell.length_c   1.000
_cell.angle_alpha   90.00
_cell.angle_beta   90.00
_cell.angle_gamma   90.00
#
_symmetry.space_group_name_H-M   'P 1'
#
loop_
_entity.id
_entity.type
_entity.pdbx_description
1 polymer ?
#
loop_
_entity_poly.entity_id
_entity_poly.type
_entity_poly.pdbx_seq_one_letter_code
_entity_poly.pdbx_strand_id
1 'polypeptide(L)' 'MVRVLIAGLIAMVISIVIGPKFIEFLRRNELGQPIREEGPAGHVVKQGTPVMGGLLILLCAVLPFLALSR' A
#
# COMPACT_ATOMS: atom_id res chain seq x y z
N MET A 1 18.65 -15.97 -9.51
CA MET A 1 18.98 -14.53 -9.34
C MET A 1 18.21 -13.64 -10.31
N VAL A 2 18.35 -13.81 -11.63
CA VAL A 2 17.64 -12.97 -12.63
C VAL A 2 16.11 -12.93 -12.43
N ARG A 3 15.48 -14.09 -12.17
CA ARG A 3 14.02 -14.17 -11.90
C ARG A 3 13.61 -13.33 -10.67
N VAL A 4 14.41 -13.32 -9.61
CA VAL A 4 14.11 -12.53 -8.41
C VAL A 4 14.16 -11.02 -8.72
N LEU A 5 15.15 -10.59 -9.51
CA LEU A 5 15.25 -9.19 -9.95
C LEU A 5 14.06 -8.78 -10.82
N ILE A 6 13.64 -9.65 -11.75
CA ILE A 6 12.46 -9.41 -12.59
C ILE A 6 11.19 -9.32 -11.74
N ALA A 7 11.00 -10.23 -10.78
CA ALA A 7 9.86 -10.20 -9.87
C ALA A 7 9.82 -8.90 -9.04
N GLY A 8 10.97 -8.45 -8.53
CA GLY A 8 11.08 -7.18 -7.81
C GLY A 8 10.76 -5.96 -8.67
N LEU A 9 11.23 -5.94 -9.93
CA LEU A 9 10.92 -4.87 -10.88
C LEU A 9 9.41 -4.81 -11.18
N ILE A 10 8.79 -5.97 -11.42
CA ILE A 10 7.34 -6.07 -11.66
C ILE A 10 6.57 -5.59 -10.42
N ALA A 11 6.96 -6.03 -9.22
CA ALA A 11 6.34 -5.59 -7.96
C ALA A 11 6.37 -4.06 -7.79
N MET A 12 7.53 -3.44 -8.08
CA MET A 12 7.69 -1.99 -8.01
C MET A 12 6.77 -1.28 -9.01
N VAL A 13 6.79 -1.68 -10.29
CA VAL A 13 5.97 -1.05 -11.33
C VAL A 13 4.47 -1.16 -10.99
N ILE A 14 4.02 -2.35 -10.56
CA ILE A 14 2.62 -2.56 -10.18
C ILE A 14 2.24 -1.66 -9.00
N SER A 15 3.09 -1.57 -7.97
CA SER A 15 2.79 -0.74 -6.79
C SER A 15 2.65 0.75 -7.11
N ILE A 16 3.47 1.28 -8.03
CA ILE A 16 3.42 2.68 -8.45
C ILE A 16 2.15 2.96 -9.27
N VAL A 17 1.81 2.07 -10.20
CA VAL A 17 0.65 2.25 -11.09
C VAL A 17 -0.67 2.05 -10.36
N ILE A 18 -0.76 1.04 -9.48
CA ILE A 18 -2.00 0.69 -8.76
C ILE A 18 -2.16 1.52 -7.48
N GLY A 19 -1.05 1.99 -6.88
CA GLY A 19 -1.04 2.72 -5.61
C GLY A 19 -2.07 3.84 -5.50
N PRO A 20 -2.13 4.82 -6.42
CA PRO A 20 -3.09 5.92 -6.33
C PRO A 20 -4.55 5.45 -6.34
N LYS A 21 -4.89 4.44 -7.16
CA LYS A 21 -6.23 3.86 -7.19
C LYS A 21 -6.57 3.11 -5.91
N PHE A 22 -5.60 2.41 -5.33
CA PHE A 22 -5.77 1.69 -4.08
C PHE A 22 -5.95 2.66 -2.88
N ILE A 23 -5.18 3.74 -2.84
CA ILE A 23 -5.33 4.82 -1.85
C ILE A 23 -6.73 5.43 -1.94
N GLU A 24 -7.20 5.74 -3.14
CA GLU A 24 -8.55 6.28 -3.35
C GLU A 24 -9.64 5.29 -2.94
N PHE A 25 -9.45 3.99 -3.23
CA PHE A 25 -10.34 2.95 -2.76
C PHE A 25 -10.42 2.91 -1.23
N LEU A 26 -9.29 2.91 -0.52
CA LEU A 26 -9.27 2.92 0.95
C LEU A 26 -9.95 4.18 1.52
N ARG A 27 -9.72 5.34 0.90
CA ARG A 27 -10.36 6.61 1.28
C ARG A 27 -11.87 6.55 1.13
N ARG A 28 -12.38 5.98 0.03
CA ARG A 28 -13.82 5.84 -0.24
C ARG A 28 -14.54 4.88 0.71
N ASN A 29 -13.84 3.88 1.23
CA ASN A 29 -14.39 2.92 2.18
C ASN A 29 -14.18 3.36 3.64
N GLU A 30 -13.81 4.62 3.88
CA GLU A 30 -13.60 5.18 5.22
C GLU A 30 -12.59 4.38 6.07
N LEU A 31 -11.68 3.65 5.41
CA LEU A 31 -10.58 2.91 6.04
C LEU A 31 -9.44 3.88 6.41
N GLY A 32 -9.77 5.00 7.03
CA GLY A 32 -8.84 6.01 7.50
C GLY A 32 -8.50 5.83 8.98
N GLN A 33 -7.36 6.37 9.41
CA GLN A 33 -6.98 6.31 10.82
C GLN A 33 -7.92 7.20 11.66
N PRO A 34 -8.64 6.64 12.66
CA PRO A 34 -9.43 7.46 13.57
C PRO A 34 -8.49 8.26 14.48
N ILE A 35 -8.76 9.57 14.60
CA ILE A 35 -8.00 10.46 15.47
C ILE A 35 -8.75 10.66 16.78
N ARG A 36 -8.01 10.59 17.88
CA ARG A 36 -8.51 10.92 19.22
C ARG A 36 -8.37 12.42 19.46
N GLU A 37 -9.41 13.05 19.97
CA GLU A 37 -9.44 14.50 20.26
C GLU A 37 -8.48 14.91 21.38
N GLU A 38 -8.14 14.00 22.29
CA GLU A 38 -7.17 14.22 23.38
C GLU A 38 -5.70 14.22 22.91
N GLY A 39 -5.45 14.03 21.62
CA GLY A 39 -4.11 13.94 21.05
C GLY A 39 -3.42 15.30 20.86
N PRO A 40 -2.08 15.31 20.66
CA PRO A 40 -1.35 16.52 20.27
C PRO A 40 -1.95 17.18 19.02
N ALA A 41 -2.02 18.51 18.98
CA ALA A 41 -2.61 19.27 17.87
C ALA A 41 -2.03 18.89 16.48
N GLY A 42 -0.75 18.53 16.41
CA GLY A 42 -0.11 18.09 15.17
C GLY A 42 -0.61 16.75 14.62
N HIS A 43 -1.30 15.92 15.42
CA HIS A 43 -1.86 14.65 14.95
C HIS A 43 -3.11 14.84 14.11
N VAL A 44 -3.88 15.92 14.28
CA VAL A 44 -5.09 16.23 13.50
C VAL A 44 -4.81 16.27 12.00
N VAL A 45 -3.59 16.65 11.60
CA VAL A 45 -3.16 16.69 10.18
C VAL A 45 -3.18 15.31 9.52
N LYS A 46 -3.10 14.22 10.29
CA LYS A 46 -3.13 12.83 9.78
C LYS A 46 -4.56 12.30 9.59
N GLN A 47 -5.59 13.10 9.85
CA GLN A 47 -6.98 12.65 9.78
C GLN A 47 -7.31 12.17 8.37
N GLY A 48 -7.94 10.99 8.27
CA GLY A 48 -8.33 10.44 6.98
C GLY A 48 -7.16 9.86 6.16
N THR A 49 -5.96 9.75 6.74
CA THR A 49 -4.88 8.97 6.10
C THR A 49 -5.32 7.51 6.01
N PRO A 50 -5.39 6.91 4.81
CA PRO A 50 -5.86 5.55 4.65
C PRO A 50 -4.93 4.54 5.33
N VAL A 51 -5.52 3.61 6.07
CA VAL A 51 -4.87 2.50 6.75
C VAL A 51 -4.85 1.33 5.78
N MET A 52 -3.78 0.52 5.77
CA MET A 52 -3.54 -0.66 4.91
C MET A 52 -2.67 -0.50 3.65
N GLY A 53 -1.81 0.53 3.56
CA GLY A 53 -0.79 0.58 2.49
C GLY A 53 0.12 -0.66 2.41
N GLY A 54 0.38 -1.32 3.54
CA GLY A 54 1.17 -2.56 3.59
C GLY A 54 0.54 -3.74 2.84
N LEU A 55 -0.79 -3.80 2.74
CA LEU A 55 -1.48 -4.86 1.99
C LEU A 55 -1.13 -4.79 0.50
N LEU A 56 -1.10 -3.58 -0.06
CA LEU A 56 -0.68 -3.36 -1.45
C LEU A 56 0.75 -3.84 -1.67
N ILE A 57 1.67 -3.49 -0.77
CA ILE A 57 3.08 -3.89 -0.87
C ILE A 57 3.23 -5.41 -0.84
N LEU A 58 2.55 -6.08 0.10
CA LEU A 58 2.59 -7.54 0.21
C LEU A 58 2.03 -8.23 -1.03
N LEU A 59 0.88 -7.77 -1.54
CA LEU A 59 0.29 -8.31 -2.76
C LEU A 59 1.21 -8.10 -3.98
N CYS A 60 1.75 -6.89 -4.12
CA CYS A 60 2.66 -6.57 -5.22
C CYS A 60 3.97 -7.35 -5.13
N ALA A 61 4.45 -7.72 -3.94
CA ALA A 61 5.67 -8.51 -3.77
C ALA A 61 5.43 -10.02 -3.95
N VAL A 62 4.37 -10.56 -3.36
CA VAL A 62 4.11 -12.01 -3.32
C VAL A 62 3.64 -12.53 -4.66
N LEU A 63 2.75 -11.83 -5.38
CA LEU A 63 2.18 -12.34 -6.63
C LEU A 63 3.25 -12.51 -7.73
N PRO A 64 4.11 -11.52 -8.04
CA PRO A 64 5.15 -11.70 -9.04
C PRO A 64 6.23 -12.68 -8.59
N PHE A 65 6.56 -12.70 -7.29
CA PHE A 65 7.52 -13.67 -6.75
C PHE A 65 7.01 -15.10 -6.94
N LEU A 66 5.77 -15.41 -6.53
CA LEU A 66 5.19 -16.74 -6.64
C LEU A 66 4.99 -17.18 -8.09
N ALA A 67 4.63 -16.25 -8.98
CA ALA A 67 4.46 -16.52 -10.40
C ALA A 67 5.79 -16.87 -11.09
N LEU A 68 6.89 -16.23 -10.67
CA LEU A 68 8.21 -16.35 -11.29
C LEU A 68 9.19 -17.25 -10.51
N SER A 69 8.79 -17.73 -9.33
CA SER A 69 9.58 -18.64 -8.50
C SER A 69 9.53 -20.10 -8.95
N ARG A 70 8.54 -20.47 -9.76
CA ARG A 70 8.52 -21.76 -10.49
C ARG A 70 9.39 -21.63 -11.74
#